data_AF-A0A067NRB5-F1
#
_entry.id   AF-A0A067NRB5-F1
#
_cell.length_a   1.000
_cell.length_b   1.000
_cell.length_c   1.000
_cell.angle_alpha   90.00
_cell.angle_beta   90.00
_cell.angle_gamma   90.00
#
_symmetry.space_group_name_H-M   'P 1'
#
loop_
_entity.id
_entity.type
_entity.pdbx_description
1 polymer ?
#
loop_
_entity_poly.entity_id
_entity_poly.type
_entity_poly.pdbx_seq_one_letter_code
_entity_poly.pdbx_strand_id
1 'polypeptide(L)'
;MLSTPNSLVATLSIALGLITTPVIAAGGFPPINSSPGACGILPADASCEALFTACVESRPSPTDPFSSDICVAAASCYPINVDSFLGNVFCRLSGPSSNNPRSATSPRLSDAVYNRIAGTNGQVTLPSYRAWYTAQVHAANPNTDKLVDLALIREAFDIMAAWTDTCDNASIPKGNFLDWFQWSSTVRGPQTTCGLMVNCPSTFVSYCIDLAVSCAHNDNAVSNPFSIPECVAGALCWEDGVNSFLQAVTCRNNFEFNRGVQAPVSTAVPALTSSILPSSISFSAFSDFIVEQMSRFGTRAPGSATPLSGRWSLIVAWTNFCTTNIVPRANLSDLLRYSFTKLTSTTCTGGSQCTPDPNASCEQLFQACVASPNVLTNPYTNINCVLAATCKEGGINAFGEAVGCAKNTQSNPRAYPRLSSSVFNALAFGDGFVNQQNYIDSYYGALSTLPNPSWPDVAYVIGKWTTIQTWTAFPSGEVPYGNFADFLQYA
;
A
#
# COMPACT_ATOMS: atom_id res chain seq x y z
N MET A 1 64.70 6.68 13.02
CA MET A 1 63.65 5.98 13.78
C MET A 1 62.35 6.74 13.56
N LEU A 2 61.59 6.35 12.54
CA LEU A 2 60.31 6.97 12.16
C LEU A 2 59.23 5.90 12.35
N SER A 3 58.32 6.14 13.29
CA SER A 3 57.18 5.28 13.60
C SER A 3 56.00 5.62 12.68
N THR A 4 55.47 4.63 11.98
CA THR A 4 54.18 4.68 11.30
C THR A 4 53.09 4.08 12.21
N PRO A 5 51.83 4.56 12.16
CA PRO A 5 50.71 3.93 12.86
C PRO A 5 50.02 2.89 11.97
N ASN A 6 49.67 1.75 12.59
CA ASN A 6 48.82 0.72 12.00
C ASN A 6 47.35 1.14 12.07
N SER A 7 46.68 1.23 10.92
CA SER A 7 45.22 1.32 10.84
C SER A 7 44.64 -0.09 10.71
N LEU A 8 43.92 -0.55 11.74
CA LEU A 8 43.05 -1.72 11.67
C LEU A 8 41.79 -1.37 10.87
N VAL A 9 41.62 -2.00 9.71
CA VAL A 9 40.35 -2.03 8.98
C VAL A 9 39.57 -3.25 9.47
N ALA A 10 38.52 -3.02 10.27
CA ALA A 10 37.56 -4.05 10.65
C ALA A 10 36.51 -4.19 9.54
N THR A 11 36.57 -5.27 8.77
CA THR A 11 35.53 -5.68 7.82
C THR A 11 34.36 -6.27 8.59
N LEU A 12 33.27 -5.50 8.69
CA LEU A 12 31.99 -5.96 9.23
C LEU A 12 31.22 -6.70 8.12
N SER A 13 31.29 -8.03 8.10
CA SER A 13 30.45 -8.86 7.23
C SER A 13 29.06 -8.99 7.85
N ILE A 14 28.09 -8.21 7.35
CA ILE A 14 26.67 -8.38 7.69
C ILE A 14 26.14 -9.53 6.82
N ALA A 15 25.94 -10.71 7.43
CA ALA A 15 25.22 -11.80 6.80
C ALA A 15 23.73 -11.47 6.73
N LEU A 16 23.24 -11.00 5.58
CA LEU A 16 21.81 -10.96 5.29
C LEU A 16 21.32 -12.40 5.10
N GLY A 17 20.62 -12.93 6.10
CA GLY A 17 19.82 -14.14 5.97
C GLY A 17 18.61 -13.86 5.07
N LEU A 18 18.76 -14.07 3.75
CA LEU A 18 17.65 -14.09 2.81
C LEU A 18 16.79 -15.33 3.09
N ILE A 19 15.64 -15.12 3.73
CA ILE A 19 14.59 -16.13 3.83
C ILE A 19 13.98 -16.26 2.43
N THR A 20 14.36 -17.31 1.71
CA THR A 20 13.77 -17.64 0.40
C THR A 20 12.43 -18.33 0.63
N THR A 21 11.35 -17.57 0.71
CA THR A 21 10.02 -18.12 0.47
C THR A 21 9.89 -18.41 -1.03
N PRO A 22 9.32 -19.55 -1.46
CA PRO A 22 9.02 -19.77 -2.87
C PRO A 22 7.97 -18.75 -3.30
N VAL A 23 8.42 -17.70 -3.99
CA VAL A 23 7.55 -16.71 -4.60
C VAL A 23 6.94 -17.37 -5.84
N ILE A 24 5.70 -17.81 -5.74
CA ILE A 24 4.88 -18.09 -6.92
C ILE A 24 4.69 -16.71 -7.58
N ALA A 25 5.11 -16.59 -8.84
CA ALA A 25 4.87 -15.40 -9.65
C ALA A 25 3.35 -15.22 -9.82
N ALA A 26 2.72 -14.52 -8.87
CA ALA A 26 1.31 -14.16 -8.91
C ALA A 26 1.04 -12.94 -9.82
N GLY A 27 2.07 -12.44 -10.53
CA GLY A 27 1.97 -11.31 -11.46
C GLY A 27 1.31 -11.65 -12.80
N GLY A 28 1.15 -12.92 -13.14
CA GLY A 28 0.30 -13.29 -14.27
C GLY A 28 -1.17 -13.37 -13.87
N PHE A 29 -2.01 -12.86 -14.77
CA PHE A 29 -3.46 -12.90 -14.68
C PHE A 29 -3.95 -14.24 -14.09
N PRO A 30 -4.77 -14.24 -13.02
CA PRO A 30 -5.42 -15.46 -12.58
C PRO A 30 -6.22 -16.05 -13.75
N PRO A 31 -6.30 -17.39 -13.87
CA PRO A 31 -7.14 -18.04 -14.86
C PRO A 31 -8.57 -17.47 -14.76
N ILE A 32 -9.08 -16.98 -15.89
CA ILE A 32 -10.35 -16.25 -15.98
C ILE A 32 -11.49 -17.22 -15.71
N ASN A 33 -12.02 -17.22 -14.48
CA ASN A 33 -13.14 -18.09 -14.07
C ASN A 33 -14.49 -17.33 -14.01
N SER A 34 -14.68 -16.30 -14.87
CA SER A 34 -15.86 -15.40 -15.03
C SER A 34 -16.00 -14.25 -13.99
N SER A 35 -16.61 -13.07 -14.24
CA SER A 35 -16.89 -12.27 -15.44
C SER A 35 -16.53 -10.80 -15.12
N PRO A 36 -15.72 -10.13 -15.96
CA PRO A 36 -16.17 -8.89 -16.62
C PRO A 36 -16.10 -9.01 -18.16
N GLY A 37 -17.26 -8.88 -18.80
CA GLY A 37 -17.47 -9.04 -20.25
C GLY A 37 -17.41 -10.50 -20.73
N ALA A 38 -18.15 -10.82 -21.80
CA ALA A 38 -18.11 -12.15 -22.41
C ALA A 38 -16.72 -12.52 -22.98
N CYS A 39 -15.80 -11.54 -23.08
CA CYS A 39 -14.46 -11.65 -23.64
C CYS A 39 -13.32 -11.35 -22.66
N GLY A 40 -13.59 -11.44 -21.35
CA GLY A 40 -12.58 -11.21 -20.31
C GLY A 40 -12.18 -9.75 -20.11
N ILE A 41 -11.43 -9.50 -19.04
CA ILE A 41 -10.92 -8.18 -18.68
C ILE A 41 -9.85 -7.69 -19.64
N LEU A 42 -9.77 -6.36 -19.79
CA LEU A 42 -8.62 -5.72 -20.41
C LEU A 42 -7.40 -5.83 -19.48
N PRO A 43 -6.16 -5.74 -20.01
CA PRO A 43 -4.95 -5.71 -19.19
C PRO A 43 -5.02 -4.65 -18.09
N ALA A 44 -4.47 -4.95 -16.91
CA ALA A 44 -4.51 -4.02 -15.78
C ALA A 44 -3.71 -2.73 -16.08
N ASP A 45 -2.55 -2.85 -16.72
CA ASP A 45 -1.67 -1.74 -17.09
C ASP A 45 -2.15 -0.96 -18.33
N ALA A 46 -2.05 0.38 -18.30
CA ALA A 46 -2.51 1.24 -19.40
C ALA A 46 -1.74 1.06 -20.70
N SER A 47 -0.43 0.84 -20.64
CA SER A 47 0.37 0.59 -21.84
C SER A 47 -0.07 -0.71 -22.52
N CYS A 48 -0.36 -1.74 -21.74
CA CYS A 48 -0.88 -3.01 -22.25
C CYS A 48 -2.30 -2.91 -22.80
N GLU A 49 -3.19 -2.14 -22.17
CA GLU A 49 -4.51 -1.89 -22.76
C GLU A 49 -4.42 -1.12 -24.07
N ALA A 50 -3.56 -0.10 -24.16
CA ALA A 50 -3.39 0.68 -25.38
C ALA A 50 -2.95 -0.22 -26.55
N LEU A 51 -1.94 -1.05 -26.32
CA LEU A 51 -1.47 -2.04 -27.29
C LEU A 51 -2.56 -3.05 -27.66
N PHE A 52 -3.28 -3.57 -26.67
CA PHE A 52 -4.36 -4.54 -26.89
C PHE A 52 -5.49 -3.94 -27.73
N THR A 53 -5.92 -2.72 -27.42
CA THR A 53 -6.97 -2.00 -28.14
C THR A 53 -6.54 -1.71 -29.58
N ALA A 54 -5.33 -1.19 -29.77
CA ALA A 54 -4.79 -0.94 -31.10
C ALA A 54 -4.61 -2.24 -31.91
N CYS A 55 -4.26 -3.35 -31.26
CA CYS A 55 -4.26 -4.66 -31.92
C CYS A 55 -5.66 -5.07 -32.38
N VAL A 56 -6.69 -4.99 -31.52
CA VAL A 56 -8.08 -5.30 -31.90
C VAL A 56 -8.53 -4.40 -33.06
N GLU A 57 -8.23 -3.10 -33.03
CA GLU A 57 -8.58 -2.15 -34.09
C GLU A 57 -7.87 -2.44 -35.41
N SER A 58 -6.63 -2.96 -35.36
CA SER A 58 -5.90 -3.41 -36.55
C SER A 58 -6.51 -4.64 -37.23
N ARG A 59 -7.45 -5.33 -36.57
CA ARG A 59 -8.16 -6.53 -37.04
C ARG A 59 -7.18 -7.62 -37.53
N PRO A 60 -6.34 -8.18 -36.66
CA PRO A 60 -5.38 -9.19 -37.03
C PRO A 60 -6.03 -10.39 -37.72
N SER A 61 -5.32 -10.96 -38.69
CA SER A 61 -5.77 -12.18 -39.35
C SER A 61 -5.86 -13.34 -38.36
N PRO A 62 -6.96 -14.10 -38.31
CA PRO A 62 -7.04 -15.33 -37.51
C PRO A 62 -5.96 -16.36 -37.86
N THR A 63 -5.46 -16.34 -39.11
CA THR A 63 -4.43 -17.27 -39.57
C THR A 63 -3.02 -16.77 -39.32
N ASP A 64 -2.82 -15.48 -38.98
CA ASP A 64 -1.50 -14.91 -38.70
C ASP A 64 -1.62 -13.70 -37.74
N PRO A 65 -1.97 -13.95 -36.47
CA PRO A 65 -2.23 -12.89 -35.50
C PRO A 65 -0.96 -12.13 -35.08
N PHE A 66 0.23 -12.65 -35.38
CA PHE A 66 1.53 -12.09 -35.01
C PHE A 66 2.26 -11.40 -36.17
N SER A 67 1.55 -11.14 -37.27
CA SER A 67 2.07 -10.36 -38.40
C SER A 67 2.28 -8.87 -38.10
N SER A 68 1.64 -8.36 -37.04
CA SER A 68 1.66 -6.94 -36.64
C SER A 68 2.49 -6.70 -35.38
N ASP A 69 3.37 -5.70 -35.39
CA ASP A 69 4.20 -5.32 -34.23
C ASP A 69 3.34 -5.02 -33.00
N ILE A 70 2.21 -4.34 -33.18
CA ILE A 70 1.33 -3.90 -32.10
C ILE A 70 0.65 -5.10 -31.42
N CYS A 71 0.30 -6.12 -32.18
CA CYS A 71 -0.30 -7.35 -31.66
C CYS A 71 0.74 -8.22 -30.95
N VAL A 72 2.00 -8.19 -31.39
CA VAL A 72 3.11 -8.89 -30.73
C VAL A 72 3.45 -8.21 -29.41
N ALA A 73 3.45 -6.87 -29.37
CA ALA A 73 3.61 -6.11 -28.13
C ALA A 73 2.43 -6.37 -27.17
N ALA A 74 1.19 -6.35 -27.67
CA ALA A 74 0.01 -6.67 -26.86
C ALA A 74 0.04 -8.11 -26.32
N ALA A 75 0.48 -9.09 -27.12
CA ALA A 75 0.63 -10.48 -26.69
C ALA A 75 1.69 -10.62 -25.59
N SER A 76 2.76 -9.84 -25.65
CA SER A 76 3.82 -9.86 -24.64
C SER A 76 3.37 -9.38 -23.25
N CYS A 77 2.26 -8.63 -23.18
CA CYS A 77 1.58 -8.30 -21.92
C CYS A 77 0.90 -9.48 -21.23
N TYR A 78 0.83 -10.65 -21.89
CA TYR A 78 0.27 -11.88 -21.34
C TYR A 78 1.36 -12.95 -21.15
N PRO A 79 2.40 -12.68 -20.35
CA PRO A 79 3.63 -13.47 -20.37
C PRO A 79 3.46 -14.90 -19.87
N ILE A 80 2.36 -15.21 -19.16
CA ILE A 80 2.08 -16.58 -18.70
C ILE A 80 1.31 -17.38 -19.76
N ASN A 81 0.53 -16.74 -20.63
CA ASN A 81 -0.37 -17.45 -21.53
C ASN A 81 -0.75 -16.62 -22.76
N VAL A 82 -0.03 -16.85 -23.86
CA VAL A 82 -0.30 -16.21 -25.16
C VAL A 82 -1.68 -16.62 -25.72
N ASP A 83 -2.18 -17.82 -25.41
CA ASP A 83 -3.54 -18.24 -25.82
C ASP A 83 -4.63 -17.43 -25.11
N SER A 84 -4.38 -16.92 -23.90
CA SER A 84 -5.31 -16.00 -23.24
C SER A 84 -5.41 -14.65 -23.98
N PHE A 85 -4.28 -14.14 -24.49
CA PHE A 85 -4.28 -12.98 -25.38
C PHE A 85 -5.11 -13.23 -26.65
N LEU A 86 -4.82 -14.32 -27.36
CA LEU A 86 -5.53 -14.67 -28.60
C LEU A 86 -7.03 -14.87 -28.34
N GLY A 87 -7.39 -15.55 -27.26
CA GLY A 87 -8.78 -15.71 -26.83
C GLY A 87 -9.48 -14.37 -26.62
N ASN A 88 -8.83 -13.42 -25.93
CA ASN A 88 -9.39 -12.11 -25.65
C ASN A 88 -9.54 -11.23 -26.91
N VAL A 89 -8.57 -11.27 -27.82
CA VAL A 89 -8.62 -10.51 -29.09
C VAL A 89 -9.72 -11.06 -30.00
N PHE A 90 -9.73 -12.37 -30.27
CA PHE A 90 -10.67 -12.94 -31.22
C PHE A 90 -12.10 -13.03 -30.69
N CYS A 91 -12.27 -13.15 -29.37
CA CYS A 91 -13.59 -12.95 -28.77
C CYS A 91 -14.16 -11.56 -29.06
N ARG A 92 -13.33 -10.50 -29.03
CA ARG A 92 -13.80 -9.13 -29.35
C ARG A 92 -14.06 -8.93 -30.84
N LEU A 93 -13.31 -9.60 -31.70
CA LEU A 93 -13.49 -9.53 -33.15
C LEU A 93 -14.67 -10.36 -33.67
N SER A 94 -14.93 -11.52 -33.05
CA SER A 94 -15.86 -12.55 -33.58
C SER A 94 -16.95 -12.99 -32.59
N GLY A 95 -16.93 -12.49 -31.36
CA GLY A 95 -17.89 -12.85 -30.30
C GLY A 95 -17.42 -14.04 -29.42
N PRO A 96 -18.09 -14.26 -28.27
CA PRO A 96 -17.69 -15.22 -27.24
C PRO A 96 -17.82 -16.69 -27.62
N SER A 97 -18.56 -17.02 -28.68
CA SER A 97 -18.74 -18.39 -29.17
C SER A 97 -17.77 -18.76 -30.29
N SER A 98 -16.82 -17.89 -30.63
CA SER A 98 -15.89 -18.13 -31.74
C SER A 98 -14.78 -19.12 -31.36
N ASN A 99 -14.37 -19.93 -32.34
CA ASN A 99 -13.18 -20.77 -32.22
C ASN A 99 -11.95 -19.88 -32.32
N ASN A 100 -11.39 -19.50 -31.17
CA ASN A 100 -10.20 -18.67 -31.10
C ASN A 100 -8.96 -19.46 -31.61
N PRO A 101 -8.05 -18.82 -32.37
CA PRO A 101 -6.80 -19.45 -32.77
C PRO A 101 -5.95 -19.75 -31.53
N ARG A 102 -5.15 -20.82 -31.62
CA ARG A 102 -4.14 -21.16 -30.61
C ARG A 102 -2.75 -20.80 -31.12
N SER A 103 -1.91 -20.30 -30.23
CA SER A 103 -0.50 -19.98 -30.49
C SER A 103 0.23 -21.13 -31.18
N ALA A 104 0.02 -22.37 -30.71
CA ALA A 104 0.63 -23.58 -31.27
C ALA A 104 0.25 -23.87 -32.74
N THR A 105 -0.90 -23.36 -33.19
CA THR A 105 -1.40 -23.53 -34.56
C THR A 105 -1.22 -22.29 -35.43
N SER A 106 -0.82 -21.16 -34.84
CA SER A 106 -0.52 -19.94 -35.55
C SER A 106 0.91 -19.99 -36.13
N PRO A 107 1.16 -19.28 -37.24
CA PRO A 107 2.51 -19.06 -37.75
C PRO A 107 3.41 -18.46 -36.67
N ARG A 108 4.70 -18.78 -36.74
CA ARG A 108 5.72 -18.11 -35.94
C ARG A 108 5.75 -16.63 -36.27
N LEU A 109 6.17 -15.84 -35.29
CA LEU A 109 6.48 -14.43 -35.47
C LEU A 109 7.36 -14.22 -36.71
N SER A 110 7.00 -13.26 -37.57
CA SER A 110 7.75 -13.00 -38.80
C SER A 110 9.15 -12.46 -38.51
N ASP A 111 10.11 -12.75 -39.40
CA ASP A 111 11.47 -12.21 -39.32
C ASP A 111 11.50 -10.68 -39.31
N ALA A 112 10.56 -10.04 -40.02
CA ALA A 112 10.44 -8.59 -40.06
C ALA A 112 10.12 -8.00 -38.68
N VAL A 113 9.15 -8.58 -37.96
CA VAL A 113 8.83 -8.15 -36.60
C VAL A 113 9.99 -8.46 -35.65
N TYR A 114 10.53 -9.69 -35.71
CA TYR A 114 11.67 -10.07 -34.87
C TYR A 114 12.86 -9.11 -34.99
N ASN A 115 13.24 -8.75 -36.22
CA ASN A 115 14.37 -7.86 -36.48
C ASN A 115 14.17 -6.43 -35.95
N ARG A 116 12.92 -6.00 -35.68
CA ARG A 116 12.63 -4.72 -35.01
C ARG A 116 12.73 -4.78 -33.49
N ILE A 117 12.62 -5.98 -32.91
CA ILE A 117 12.74 -6.24 -31.46
C ILE A 117 14.20 -6.54 -31.09
N ALA A 118 14.87 -7.30 -31.95
CA ALA A 118 16.25 -7.72 -31.74
C ALA A 118 17.21 -6.51 -31.74
N GLY A 119 18.17 -6.54 -30.83
CA GLY A 119 19.26 -5.57 -30.82
C GLY A 119 20.26 -5.80 -31.97
N THR A 120 21.34 -5.02 -31.96
CA THR A 120 22.40 -5.07 -32.99
C THR A 120 23.06 -6.45 -33.17
N ASN A 121 23.01 -7.31 -32.15
CA ASN A 121 23.61 -8.65 -32.16
C ASN A 121 22.64 -9.74 -32.64
N GLY A 122 21.45 -9.38 -33.15
CA GLY A 122 20.45 -10.35 -33.63
C GLY A 122 19.83 -11.20 -32.51
N GLN A 123 19.88 -10.72 -31.27
CA GLN A 123 19.26 -11.31 -30.08
C GLN A 123 18.36 -10.28 -29.41
N VAL A 124 17.32 -10.74 -28.71
CA VAL A 124 16.43 -9.87 -27.94
C VAL A 124 17.03 -9.67 -26.56
N THR A 125 17.34 -8.44 -26.20
CA THR A 125 17.87 -8.06 -24.87
C THR A 125 16.81 -7.25 -24.14
N LEU A 126 16.90 -7.13 -22.82
CA LEU A 126 15.97 -6.26 -22.08
C LEU A 126 15.98 -4.81 -22.61
N PRO A 127 17.14 -4.16 -22.87
CA PRO A 127 17.15 -2.82 -23.47
C PRO A 127 16.48 -2.74 -24.84
N SER A 128 16.75 -3.70 -25.74
CA SER A 128 16.14 -3.68 -27.08
C SER A 128 14.63 -3.95 -27.03
N TYR A 129 14.21 -4.88 -26.17
CA TYR A 129 12.80 -5.18 -25.91
C TYR A 129 12.06 -3.98 -25.31
N ARG A 130 12.63 -3.34 -24.28
CA ARG A 130 12.09 -2.11 -23.68
C ARG A 130 11.92 -1.01 -24.72
N ALA A 131 12.98 -0.71 -25.49
CA ALA A 131 12.94 0.35 -26.49
C ALA A 131 11.87 0.09 -27.57
N TRP A 132 11.80 -1.14 -28.08
CA TRP A 132 10.77 -1.55 -29.04
C TRP A 132 9.37 -1.46 -28.45
N TYR A 133 9.15 -2.01 -27.25
CA TYR A 133 7.84 -2.00 -26.60
C TYR A 133 7.34 -0.57 -26.35
N THR A 134 8.18 0.31 -25.80
CA THR A 134 7.85 1.73 -25.61
C THR A 134 7.48 2.40 -26.94
N ALA A 135 8.20 2.11 -28.03
CA ALA A 135 7.86 2.65 -29.35
C ALA A 135 6.49 2.16 -29.86
N GLN A 136 6.11 0.91 -29.57
CA GLN A 136 4.78 0.39 -29.92
C GLN A 136 3.68 1.02 -29.07
N VAL A 137 3.91 1.26 -27.78
CA VAL A 137 2.95 1.96 -26.90
C VAL A 137 2.72 3.38 -27.40
N HIS A 138 3.81 4.10 -27.72
CA HIS A 138 3.73 5.45 -28.29
C HIS A 138 2.93 5.48 -29.60
N ALA A 139 3.18 4.51 -30.49
CA ALA A 139 2.45 4.39 -31.75
C ALA A 139 0.97 4.05 -31.54
N ALA A 140 0.63 3.26 -30.53
CA ALA A 140 -0.74 2.91 -30.17
C ALA A 140 -1.50 4.10 -29.58
N ASN A 141 -0.89 4.81 -28.63
CA ASN A 141 -1.46 5.98 -27.97
C ASN A 141 -0.35 6.85 -27.34
N PRO A 142 0.01 7.99 -27.97
CA PRO A 142 1.07 8.87 -27.46
C PRO A 142 0.83 9.41 -26.04
N ASN A 143 -0.42 9.45 -25.57
CA ASN A 143 -0.71 9.91 -24.21
C ASN A 143 -0.30 8.89 -23.13
N THR A 144 -0.07 7.63 -23.52
CA THR A 144 0.27 6.53 -22.59
C THR A 144 1.77 6.35 -22.35
N ASP A 145 2.62 7.14 -22.98
CA ASP A 145 4.09 7.10 -22.76
C ASP A 145 4.47 7.21 -21.28
N LYS A 146 3.71 8.02 -20.52
CA LYS A 146 3.92 8.27 -19.08
C LYS A 146 3.47 7.12 -18.18
N LEU A 147 2.97 6.03 -18.77
CA LEU A 147 2.38 4.89 -18.07
C LEU A 147 2.98 3.57 -18.52
N VAL A 148 4.12 3.64 -19.21
CA VAL A 148 4.89 2.47 -19.57
C VAL A 148 5.51 1.91 -18.28
N ASP A 149 4.88 0.89 -17.70
CA ASP A 149 5.41 0.22 -16.50
C ASP A 149 6.64 -0.61 -16.85
N LEU A 150 7.83 -0.06 -16.57
CA LEU A 150 9.09 -0.76 -16.78
C LEU A 150 9.24 -2.03 -15.95
N ALA A 151 8.57 -2.10 -14.79
CA ALA A 151 8.57 -3.33 -13.99
C ALA A 151 7.80 -4.43 -14.71
N LEU A 152 6.68 -4.10 -15.36
CA LEU A 152 5.92 -5.04 -16.18
C LEU A 152 6.71 -5.50 -17.42
N ILE A 153 7.40 -4.59 -18.10
CA ILE A 153 8.27 -4.94 -19.25
C ILE A 153 9.39 -5.88 -18.79
N ARG A 154 10.00 -5.59 -17.65
CA ARG A 154 11.04 -6.45 -17.06
C ARG A 154 10.46 -7.82 -16.71
N GLU A 155 9.29 -7.87 -16.10
CA GLU A 155 8.59 -9.11 -15.75
C GLU A 155 8.31 -9.97 -16.97
N ALA A 156 7.73 -9.38 -18.00
CA ALA A 156 7.47 -10.09 -19.25
C ALA A 156 8.77 -10.63 -19.87
N PHE A 157 9.83 -9.82 -19.91
CA PHE A 157 11.13 -10.25 -20.42
C PHE A 157 11.75 -11.39 -19.59
N ASP A 158 11.72 -11.29 -18.26
CA ASP A 158 12.29 -12.31 -17.37
C ASP A 158 11.50 -13.62 -17.43
N ILE A 159 10.18 -13.57 -17.63
CA ILE A 159 9.35 -14.78 -17.89
C ILE A 159 9.73 -15.42 -19.22
N MET A 160 9.92 -14.62 -20.28
CA MET A 160 10.39 -15.12 -21.57
C MET A 160 11.79 -15.74 -21.47
N ALA A 161 12.72 -15.07 -20.79
CA ALA A 161 14.08 -15.56 -20.58
C ALA A 161 14.12 -16.85 -19.75
N ALA A 162 13.27 -16.93 -18.72
CA ALA A 162 13.11 -18.14 -17.92
C ALA A 162 12.55 -19.32 -18.72
N TRP A 163 11.48 -19.10 -19.48
CA TRP A 163 10.89 -20.14 -20.32
C TRP A 163 11.88 -20.68 -21.36
N THR A 164 12.76 -19.81 -21.84
CA THR A 164 13.77 -20.13 -22.87
C THR A 164 15.11 -20.63 -22.32
N ASP A 165 15.25 -20.76 -20.99
CA ASP A 165 16.49 -21.14 -20.30
C ASP A 165 17.69 -20.22 -20.62
N THR A 166 17.45 -18.90 -20.68
CA THR A 166 18.48 -17.89 -21.02
C THR A 166 18.68 -16.84 -19.94
N CYS A 167 18.33 -17.16 -18.70
CA CYS A 167 18.44 -16.26 -17.54
C CYS A 167 19.84 -15.66 -17.33
N ASP A 168 20.89 -16.42 -17.62
CA ASP A 168 22.28 -16.02 -17.37
C ASP A 168 22.84 -15.05 -18.43
N ASN A 169 22.24 -15.03 -19.62
CA ASN A 169 22.83 -14.37 -20.79
C ASN A 169 22.29 -12.95 -21.04
N ALA A 170 21.29 -12.51 -20.27
CA ALA A 170 20.57 -11.24 -20.48
C ALA A 170 20.04 -11.04 -21.91
N SER A 171 19.95 -12.12 -22.70
CA SER A 171 19.51 -12.12 -24.08
C SER A 171 18.78 -13.42 -24.45
N ILE A 172 17.82 -13.32 -25.36
CA ILE A 172 17.01 -14.43 -25.87
C ILE A 172 17.36 -14.64 -27.34
N PRO A 173 17.90 -15.81 -27.74
CA PRO A 173 18.16 -16.16 -29.13
C PRO A 173 16.88 -16.16 -29.97
N LYS A 174 17.01 -15.89 -31.28
CA LYS A 174 15.89 -15.85 -32.22
C LYS A 174 14.96 -17.06 -32.11
N GLY A 175 15.50 -18.27 -32.29
CA GLY A 175 14.69 -19.51 -32.26
C GLY A 175 13.82 -19.60 -31.00
N ASN A 176 14.44 -19.40 -29.84
CA ASN A 176 13.78 -19.47 -28.54
C ASN A 176 12.70 -18.39 -28.37
N PHE A 177 12.96 -17.15 -28.81
CA PHE A 177 11.97 -16.07 -28.73
C PHE A 177 10.76 -16.33 -29.64
N LEU A 178 10.99 -16.83 -30.86
CA LEU A 178 9.91 -17.23 -31.77
C LEU A 178 9.11 -18.42 -31.20
N ASP A 179 9.80 -19.39 -30.59
CA ASP A 179 9.18 -20.56 -29.98
C ASP A 179 8.32 -20.18 -28.76
N TRP A 180 8.72 -19.18 -27.99
CA TRP A 180 7.93 -18.71 -26.86
C TRP A 180 6.53 -18.23 -27.28
N PHE A 181 6.43 -17.39 -28.33
CA PHE A 181 5.12 -16.94 -28.84
C PHE A 181 4.26 -18.08 -29.37
N GLN A 182 4.88 -19.15 -29.89
CA GLN A 182 4.17 -20.28 -30.47
C GLN A 182 3.78 -21.34 -29.42
N TRP A 183 4.62 -21.59 -28.41
CA TRP A 183 4.50 -22.80 -27.57
C TRP A 183 4.31 -22.52 -26.08
N SER A 184 4.53 -21.30 -25.59
CA SER A 184 4.45 -20.98 -24.15
C SER A 184 3.14 -21.38 -23.48
N SER A 185 2.02 -21.33 -24.21
CA SER A 185 0.69 -21.72 -23.71
C SER A 185 0.48 -23.24 -23.59
N THR A 186 1.31 -24.05 -24.25
CA THR A 186 1.15 -25.51 -24.33
C THR A 186 2.25 -26.27 -23.60
N VAL A 187 3.46 -25.72 -23.59
CA VAL A 187 4.62 -26.27 -22.89
C VAL A 187 4.80 -25.49 -21.61
N ARG A 188 4.59 -26.15 -20.46
CA ARG A 188 4.97 -25.58 -19.17
C ARG A 188 6.48 -25.39 -19.17
N GLY A 189 6.93 -24.14 -19.26
CA GLY A 189 8.31 -23.79 -18.99
C GLY A 189 8.66 -24.11 -17.53
N PRO A 190 9.96 -24.10 -17.17
CA PRO A 190 10.36 -24.15 -15.77
C PRO A 190 9.58 -23.09 -14.98
N GLN A 191 8.97 -23.47 -13.86
CA GLN A 191 8.08 -22.61 -13.05
C GLN A 191 8.80 -21.47 -12.32
N THR A 192 10.06 -21.22 -12.65
CA THR A 192 10.89 -20.24 -11.96
C THR A 192 11.10 -19.07 -12.91
N THR A 193 10.72 -17.86 -12.48
CA THR A 193 11.36 -16.65 -13.02
C THR A 193 12.87 -16.79 -12.82
N CYS A 194 13.68 -16.03 -13.56
CA CYS A 194 15.15 -16.10 -13.47
C CYS A 194 15.75 -15.80 -12.08
N GLY A 195 14.94 -15.70 -11.01
CA GLY A 195 15.35 -15.22 -9.69
C GLY A 195 15.75 -13.74 -9.70
N LEU A 196 15.61 -13.07 -10.85
CA LEU A 196 16.06 -11.71 -11.09
C LEU A 196 15.04 -10.65 -10.64
N MET A 197 13.81 -11.06 -10.30
CA MET A 197 12.74 -10.12 -9.99
C MET A 197 12.43 -10.01 -8.50
N VAL A 198 12.59 -8.79 -8.00
CA VAL A 198 11.75 -8.30 -6.91
C VAL A 198 10.38 -8.03 -7.54
N ASN A 199 9.40 -8.91 -7.32
CA ASN A 199 8.04 -8.68 -7.79
C ASN A 199 7.52 -7.40 -7.16
N CYS A 200 7.37 -6.34 -7.96
CA CYS A 200 6.75 -5.11 -7.49
C CYS A 200 5.30 -5.43 -7.10
N PRO A 201 4.82 -5.02 -5.92
CA PRO A 201 3.42 -5.19 -5.60
C PRO A 201 2.51 -4.60 -6.70
N SER A 202 1.44 -5.33 -6.97
CA SER A 202 0.42 -4.99 -7.97
C SER A 202 -0.97 -5.11 -7.35
N THR A 203 -1.98 -4.57 -8.03
CA THR A 203 -3.39 -4.67 -7.68
C THR A 203 -4.20 -4.90 -8.95
N PHE A 204 -5.38 -5.50 -8.81
CA PHE A 204 -6.31 -5.73 -9.91
C PHE A 204 -7.09 -4.47 -10.32
N VAL A 205 -6.93 -3.37 -9.57
CA VAL A 205 -7.57 -2.10 -9.88
C VAL A 205 -6.70 -1.32 -10.87
N SER A 206 -7.01 -1.44 -12.16
CA SER A 206 -6.21 -0.89 -13.27
C SER A 206 -5.79 0.57 -13.07
N TYR A 207 -6.73 1.46 -12.71
CA TYR A 207 -6.42 2.88 -12.52
C TYR A 207 -5.48 3.15 -11.33
N CYS A 208 -5.45 2.27 -10.32
CA CYS A 208 -4.50 2.38 -9.22
C CYS A 208 -3.08 2.02 -9.65
N ILE A 209 -2.93 1.07 -10.57
CA ILE A 209 -1.64 0.77 -11.21
C ILE A 209 -1.18 1.97 -12.02
N ASP A 210 -2.05 2.53 -12.85
CA ASP A 210 -1.71 3.68 -13.68
C ASP A 210 -1.23 4.87 -12.82
N LEU A 211 -1.90 5.13 -11.68
CA LEU A 211 -1.46 6.14 -10.70
C LEU A 211 -0.14 5.78 -10.00
N ALA A 212 0.09 4.52 -9.65
CA ALA A 212 1.34 4.08 -9.02
C ALA A 212 2.53 4.17 -9.98
N VAL A 213 2.34 3.81 -11.25
CA VAL A 213 3.35 3.94 -12.32
C VAL A 213 3.67 5.42 -12.55
N SER A 214 2.63 6.25 -12.72
CA SER A 214 2.79 7.69 -12.88
C SER A 214 3.51 8.34 -11.69
N CYS A 215 3.13 7.96 -10.46
CA CYS A 215 3.82 8.36 -9.24
C CYS A 215 5.31 7.96 -9.29
N ALA A 216 5.63 6.73 -9.67
CA ALA A 216 6.99 6.21 -9.69
C ALA A 216 7.92 6.92 -10.69
N HIS A 217 7.39 7.55 -11.74
CA HIS A 217 8.17 8.40 -12.66
C HIS A 217 8.64 9.72 -12.02
N ASN A 218 8.15 10.07 -10.83
CA ASN A 218 8.63 11.24 -10.11
C ASN A 218 9.89 10.90 -9.28
N ASP A 219 10.95 11.69 -9.43
CA ASP A 219 12.22 11.45 -8.73
C ASP A 219 12.09 11.49 -7.18
N ASN A 220 11.09 12.22 -6.68
CA ASN A 220 10.78 12.38 -5.25
C ASN A 220 9.74 11.38 -4.73
N ALA A 221 9.27 10.43 -5.55
CA ALA A 221 8.20 9.50 -5.17
C ALA A 221 8.55 8.63 -3.95
N VAL A 222 9.84 8.40 -3.70
CA VAL A 222 10.32 7.61 -2.56
C VAL A 222 10.56 8.49 -1.32
N SER A 223 11.11 9.69 -1.50
CA SER A 223 11.49 10.58 -0.38
C SER A 223 10.32 11.41 0.16
N ASN A 224 9.40 11.84 -0.72
CA ASN A 224 8.28 12.69 -0.37
C ASN A 224 7.03 12.38 -1.23
N PRO A 225 6.52 11.14 -1.20
CA PRO A 225 5.38 10.71 -2.03
C PRO A 225 4.16 11.62 -1.84
N PHE A 226 3.85 12.04 -0.61
CA PHE A 226 2.63 12.80 -0.33
C PHE A 226 2.73 14.30 -0.61
N SER A 227 3.78 14.71 -1.34
CA SER A 227 3.85 16.00 -2.02
C SER A 227 3.47 15.94 -3.51
N ILE A 228 3.24 14.72 -4.03
CA ILE A 228 2.95 14.46 -5.45
C ILE A 228 1.49 14.04 -5.59
N PRO A 229 0.64 14.78 -6.31
CA PRO A 229 -0.79 14.49 -6.45
C PRO A 229 -1.10 13.06 -6.91
N GLU A 230 -0.36 12.55 -7.88
CA GLU A 230 -0.52 11.21 -8.44
C GLU A 230 -0.20 10.13 -7.39
N CYS A 231 0.81 10.35 -6.56
CA CYS A 231 1.15 9.46 -5.47
C CYS A 231 0.08 9.45 -4.37
N VAL A 232 -0.50 10.61 -4.07
CA VAL A 232 -1.62 10.73 -3.11
C VAL A 232 -2.84 9.99 -3.66
N ALA A 233 -3.19 10.19 -4.93
CA ALA A 233 -4.29 9.49 -5.59
C ALA A 233 -4.07 7.96 -5.60
N GLY A 234 -2.88 7.51 -5.98
CA GLY A 234 -2.49 6.11 -5.98
C GLY A 234 -2.58 5.48 -4.59
N ALA A 235 -2.01 6.13 -3.57
CA ALA A 235 -2.06 5.65 -2.19
C ALA A 235 -3.50 5.55 -1.65
N LEU A 236 -4.33 6.56 -1.94
CA LEU A 236 -5.72 6.58 -1.49
C LEU A 236 -6.55 5.47 -2.15
N CYS A 237 -6.22 5.06 -3.38
CA CYS A 237 -6.95 4.00 -4.05
C CYS A 237 -6.36 2.58 -3.84
N TRP A 238 -5.12 2.48 -3.36
CA TRP A 238 -4.42 1.19 -3.19
C TRP A 238 -5.03 0.28 -2.13
N GLU A 239 -5.55 -0.88 -2.54
CA GLU A 239 -6.36 -1.75 -1.67
C GLU A 239 -5.57 -2.35 -0.50
N ASP A 240 -4.31 -2.71 -0.71
CA ASP A 240 -3.53 -3.52 0.24
C ASP A 240 -2.80 -2.69 1.33
N GLY A 241 -3.12 -1.41 1.42
CA GLY A 241 -2.56 -0.48 2.40
C GLY A 241 -1.37 0.33 1.89
N VAL A 242 -0.98 1.35 2.64
CA VAL A 242 -0.03 2.35 2.16
C VAL A 242 1.41 1.82 2.10
N ASN A 243 1.80 0.91 2.99
CA ASN A 243 3.13 0.28 2.88
C ASN A 243 3.26 -0.56 1.61
N SER A 244 2.19 -1.29 1.22
CA SER A 244 2.16 -2.03 -0.04
C SER A 244 2.27 -1.07 -1.24
N PHE A 245 1.56 0.07 -1.21
CA PHE A 245 1.69 1.12 -2.21
C PHE A 245 3.12 1.68 -2.30
N LEU A 246 3.75 2.04 -1.17
CA LEU A 246 5.11 2.57 -1.14
C LEU A 246 6.14 1.56 -1.64
N GLN A 247 5.93 0.26 -1.38
CA GLN A 247 6.72 -0.81 -1.98
C GLN A 247 6.52 -0.89 -3.49
N ALA A 248 5.28 -0.80 -3.97
CA ALA A 248 4.95 -0.79 -5.40
C ALA A 248 5.63 0.38 -6.14
N VAL A 249 5.56 1.59 -5.58
CA VAL A 249 6.16 2.80 -6.14
C VAL A 249 7.68 2.75 -6.08
N THR A 250 8.26 2.36 -4.94
CA THR A 250 9.72 2.30 -4.80
C THR A 250 10.35 1.27 -5.73
N CYS A 251 9.72 0.11 -5.88
CA CYS A 251 10.16 -0.92 -6.81
C CYS A 251 10.19 -0.40 -8.25
N ARG A 252 9.13 0.28 -8.70
CA ARG A 252 9.07 0.89 -10.04
C ARG A 252 10.05 2.06 -10.22
N ASN A 253 10.18 2.92 -9.21
CA ASN A 253 11.15 4.02 -9.20
C ASN A 253 12.59 3.51 -9.32
N ASN A 254 12.91 2.39 -8.68
CA ASN A 254 14.20 1.73 -8.81
C ASN A 254 14.47 1.29 -10.25
N PHE A 255 13.48 0.77 -10.98
CA PHE A 255 13.62 0.44 -12.40
C PHE A 255 13.76 1.68 -13.28
N GLU A 256 13.01 2.74 -12.99
CA GLU A 256 13.03 4.00 -13.76
C GLU A 256 14.39 4.69 -13.67
N PHE A 257 14.91 4.83 -12.44
CA PHE A 257 16.10 5.62 -12.16
C PHE A 257 17.35 4.76 -11.88
N ASN A 258 17.27 3.45 -12.10
CA ASN A 258 18.32 2.48 -11.80
C ASN A 258 18.86 2.63 -10.35
N ARG A 259 17.93 2.70 -9.39
CA ARG A 259 18.21 2.85 -7.96
C ARG A 259 18.06 1.51 -7.25
N GLY A 260 18.61 1.42 -6.03
CA GLY A 260 18.47 0.27 -5.14
C GLY A 260 17.94 0.69 -3.77
N VAL A 261 17.04 1.68 -3.73
CA VAL A 261 16.52 2.21 -2.46
C VAL A 261 15.46 1.27 -1.90
N GLN A 262 15.45 1.09 -0.58
CA GLN A 262 14.40 0.35 0.10
C GLN A 262 13.14 1.20 0.22
N ALA A 263 11.98 0.54 0.15
CA ALA A 263 10.71 1.22 0.35
C ALA A 263 10.61 1.79 1.77
N PRO A 264 10.28 3.08 1.93
CA PRO A 264 10.07 3.64 3.26
C PRO A 264 8.78 3.07 3.87
N VAL A 265 8.75 3.00 5.20
CA VAL A 265 7.49 2.81 5.92
C VAL A 265 6.70 4.11 5.92
N SER A 266 5.37 4.05 5.85
CA SER A 266 4.52 5.25 5.72
C SER A 266 4.63 6.24 6.89
N THR A 267 5.08 5.80 8.07
CA THR A 267 5.37 6.68 9.22
C THR A 267 6.63 7.52 9.06
N ALA A 268 7.57 7.07 8.22
CA ALA A 268 8.86 7.71 7.99
C ALA A 268 8.83 8.74 6.85
N VAL A 269 7.77 8.77 6.04
CA VAL A 269 7.62 9.79 4.98
C VAL A 269 6.96 11.06 5.53
N PRO A 270 7.24 12.24 4.92
CA PRO A 270 6.57 13.48 5.27
C PRO A 270 5.04 13.37 5.15
N ALA A 271 4.33 14.13 5.99
CA ALA A 271 2.88 14.20 5.94
C ALA A 271 2.36 14.84 4.65
N LEU A 272 1.08 14.61 4.34
CA LEU A 272 0.39 15.19 3.19
C LEU A 272 0.53 16.72 3.16
N THR A 273 0.96 17.28 2.03
CA THR A 273 1.07 18.73 1.86
C THR A 273 -0.31 19.39 1.71
N SER A 274 -0.45 20.60 2.27
CA SER A 274 -1.74 21.30 2.34
C SER A 274 -2.26 21.84 1.00
N SER A 275 -1.51 21.71 -0.10
CA SER A 275 -1.92 22.22 -1.41
C SER A 275 -2.60 21.16 -2.28
N ILE A 276 -2.46 19.86 -1.97
CA ILE A 276 -2.94 18.78 -2.86
C ILE A 276 -4.44 18.54 -2.70
N LEU A 277 -4.93 18.54 -1.46
CA LEU A 277 -6.33 18.28 -1.15
C LEU A 277 -6.96 19.47 -0.42
N PRO A 278 -8.27 19.73 -0.62
CA PRO A 278 -9.01 20.72 0.15
C PRO A 278 -9.04 20.33 1.64
N SER A 279 -9.43 21.26 2.52
CA SER A 279 -9.42 21.04 3.97
C SER A 279 -10.35 19.90 4.44
N SER A 280 -11.40 19.63 3.66
CA SER A 280 -12.36 18.54 3.88
C SER A 280 -12.73 17.92 2.54
N ILE A 281 -12.83 16.59 2.49
CA ILE A 281 -13.05 15.82 1.26
C ILE A 281 -14.36 15.03 1.40
N SER A 282 -15.30 15.25 0.49
CA SER A 282 -16.48 14.39 0.28
C SER A 282 -16.18 13.29 -0.73
N PHE A 283 -17.09 12.32 -0.90
CA PHE A 283 -16.97 11.34 -1.98
C PHE A 283 -16.81 11.98 -3.36
N SER A 284 -17.58 13.03 -3.67
CA SER A 284 -17.49 13.72 -4.96
C SER A 284 -16.11 14.34 -5.16
N ALA A 285 -15.60 15.07 -4.16
CA ALA A 285 -14.27 15.67 -4.22
C ALA A 285 -13.15 14.60 -4.33
N PHE A 286 -13.31 13.46 -3.66
CA PHE A 286 -12.40 12.32 -3.81
C PHE A 286 -12.43 11.74 -5.23
N SER A 287 -13.63 11.48 -5.76
CA SER A 287 -13.81 10.96 -7.12
C SER A 287 -13.25 11.92 -8.16
N ASP A 288 -13.57 13.21 -8.05
CA ASP A 288 -13.08 14.26 -8.95
C ASP A 288 -11.55 14.34 -8.90
N PHE A 289 -10.95 14.25 -7.71
CA PHE A 289 -9.50 14.24 -7.57
C PHE A 289 -8.85 13.04 -8.28
N ILE A 290 -9.37 11.82 -8.10
CA ILE A 290 -8.85 10.63 -8.78
C ILE A 290 -9.01 10.75 -10.31
N VAL A 291 -10.20 11.18 -10.77
CA VAL A 291 -10.48 11.35 -12.20
C VAL A 291 -9.60 12.44 -12.82
N GLU A 292 -9.38 13.55 -12.11
CA GLU A 292 -8.48 14.63 -12.55
C GLU A 292 -7.06 14.08 -12.72
N GLN A 293 -6.53 13.35 -11.73
CA GLN A 293 -5.18 12.80 -11.84
C GLN A 293 -5.08 11.81 -13.02
N MET A 294 -6.08 10.95 -13.23
CA MET A 294 -6.11 10.04 -14.39
C MET A 294 -6.15 10.81 -15.72
N SER A 295 -6.96 11.87 -15.82
CA SER A 295 -7.13 12.64 -17.05
C SER A 295 -5.83 13.25 -17.59
N ARG A 296 -4.86 13.54 -16.70
CA ARG A 296 -3.55 14.09 -17.05
C ARG A 296 -2.69 13.16 -17.91
N PHE A 297 -3.00 11.87 -17.92
CA PHE A 297 -2.28 10.85 -18.68
C PHE A 297 -3.11 10.30 -19.86
N GLY A 298 -4.23 10.96 -20.20
CA GLY A 298 -5.12 10.53 -21.29
C GLY A 298 -5.67 9.12 -21.10
N THR A 299 -5.82 8.69 -19.85
CA THR A 299 -6.14 7.30 -19.47
C THR A 299 -7.62 7.04 -19.34
N ARG A 300 -7.91 5.74 -19.21
CA ARG A 300 -9.14 5.19 -18.67
C ARG A 300 -9.56 5.91 -17.39
N ALA A 301 -10.59 6.73 -17.48
CA ALA A 301 -11.36 7.08 -16.30
C ALA A 301 -11.90 5.76 -15.67
N PRO A 302 -12.03 5.69 -14.34
CA PRO A 302 -12.66 4.54 -13.70
C PRO A 302 -14.02 4.26 -14.35
N GLY A 303 -14.14 3.13 -15.04
CA GLY A 303 -15.30 2.83 -15.91
C GLY A 303 -16.63 2.69 -15.18
N SER A 304 -16.61 2.67 -13.85
CA SER A 304 -17.79 2.82 -12.99
C SER A 304 -17.41 3.54 -11.69
N ALA A 305 -18.38 4.20 -11.07
CA ALA A 305 -18.20 4.83 -9.75
C ALA A 305 -18.05 3.80 -8.62
N THR A 306 -18.36 2.51 -8.86
CA THR A 306 -18.48 1.47 -7.82
C THR A 306 -17.16 1.14 -7.10
N PRO A 307 -16.01 0.97 -7.78
CA PRO A 307 -14.74 0.76 -7.09
C PRO A 307 -14.33 1.97 -6.24
N LEU A 308 -14.55 3.18 -6.74
CA LEU A 308 -14.23 4.41 -6.01
C LEU A 308 -15.15 4.59 -4.79
N SER A 309 -16.45 4.31 -4.92
CA SER A 309 -17.38 4.42 -3.79
C SER A 309 -17.08 3.38 -2.72
N GLY A 310 -16.79 2.14 -3.10
CA GLY A 310 -16.36 1.10 -2.17
C GLY A 310 -15.08 1.49 -1.43
N ARG A 311 -14.09 2.04 -2.15
CA ARG A 311 -12.85 2.51 -1.54
C ARG A 311 -13.06 3.71 -0.61
N TRP A 312 -13.91 4.65 -1.01
CA TRP A 312 -14.26 5.79 -0.17
C TRP A 312 -14.98 5.35 1.11
N SER A 313 -15.88 4.37 1.04
CA SER A 313 -16.52 3.79 2.24
C SER A 313 -15.50 3.20 3.21
N LEU A 314 -14.45 2.52 2.72
CA LEU A 314 -13.35 2.04 3.56
C LEU A 314 -12.60 3.19 4.24
N ILE A 315 -12.30 4.26 3.51
CA ILE A 315 -11.62 5.46 4.04
C ILE A 315 -12.49 6.14 5.11
N VAL A 316 -13.77 6.29 4.86
CA VAL A 316 -14.74 6.93 5.77
C VAL A 316 -14.91 6.11 7.04
N ALA A 317 -14.98 4.78 6.92
CA ALA A 317 -15.01 3.87 8.06
C ALA A 317 -13.69 3.93 8.84
N TRP A 318 -12.54 3.91 8.16
CA TRP A 318 -11.21 4.00 8.79
C TRP A 318 -11.04 5.30 9.59
N THR A 319 -11.50 6.42 9.04
CA THR A 319 -11.39 7.75 9.64
C THR A 319 -12.52 8.09 10.62
N ASN A 320 -13.55 7.23 10.73
CA ASN A 320 -14.72 7.41 11.57
C ASN A 320 -15.59 8.66 11.25
N PHE A 321 -15.67 9.06 9.97
CA PHE A 321 -16.54 10.18 9.50
C PHE A 321 -17.82 9.68 8.82
N CYS A 322 -18.39 8.61 9.36
CA CYS A 322 -19.48 7.86 8.78
C CYS A 322 -20.81 8.60 8.67
N THR A 323 -21.08 9.51 9.61
CA THR A 323 -22.32 10.28 9.62
C THR A 323 -22.32 11.39 8.59
N THR A 324 -21.17 12.03 8.38
CA THR A 324 -21.02 13.15 7.44
C THR A 324 -20.61 12.70 6.06
N ASN A 325 -19.93 11.55 5.94
CA ASN A 325 -19.26 11.10 4.73
C ASN A 325 -18.26 12.14 4.18
N ILE A 326 -17.75 13.00 5.08
CA ILE A 326 -16.81 14.08 4.80
C ILE A 326 -15.61 13.92 5.73
N VAL A 327 -14.44 13.69 5.14
CA VAL A 327 -13.20 13.42 5.88
C VAL A 327 -12.31 14.66 5.86
N PRO A 328 -11.90 15.21 7.01
CA PRO A 328 -10.92 16.29 7.06
C PRO A 328 -9.57 15.84 6.50
N ARG A 329 -8.85 16.74 5.85
CA ARG A 329 -7.54 16.46 5.26
C ARG A 329 -6.52 15.92 6.27
N ALA A 330 -6.57 16.40 7.52
CA ALA A 330 -5.70 15.90 8.57
C ALA A 330 -5.89 14.40 8.79
N ASN A 331 -7.12 13.91 8.77
CA ASN A 331 -7.45 12.49 8.91
C ASN A 331 -7.05 11.67 7.67
N LEU A 332 -7.11 12.24 6.46
CA LEU A 332 -6.52 11.58 5.28
C LEU A 332 -4.99 11.54 5.34
N SER A 333 -4.35 12.59 5.85
CA SER A 333 -2.90 12.58 6.10
C SER A 333 -2.53 11.49 7.10
N ASP A 334 -3.31 11.33 8.17
CA ASP A 334 -3.15 10.24 9.13
C ASP A 334 -3.37 8.88 8.47
N LEU A 335 -4.40 8.71 7.63
CA LEU A 335 -4.60 7.47 6.86
C LEU A 335 -3.36 7.15 6.03
N LEU A 336 -2.83 8.12 5.29
CA LEU A 336 -1.63 7.94 4.47
C LEU A 336 -0.38 7.59 5.29
N ARG A 337 -0.29 8.03 6.55
CA ARG A 337 0.85 7.72 7.41
C ARG A 337 0.71 6.42 8.18
N TYR A 338 -0.51 6.03 8.55
CA TYR A 338 -0.74 4.98 9.56
C TYR A 338 -1.54 3.77 9.07
N SER A 339 -2.16 3.80 7.89
CA SER A 339 -2.86 2.64 7.31
C SER A 339 -1.90 1.68 6.61
N PHE A 340 -1.10 0.97 7.41
CA PHE A 340 -0.06 0.07 6.93
C PHE A 340 -0.59 -1.15 6.15
N THR A 341 -1.82 -1.56 6.44
CA THR A 341 -2.42 -2.81 5.96
C THR A 341 -3.69 -2.54 5.15
N LYS A 342 -4.15 -3.59 4.45
CA LYS A 342 -5.44 -3.61 3.74
C LYS A 342 -6.56 -3.11 4.64
N LEU A 343 -7.35 -2.18 4.10
CA LEU A 343 -8.60 -1.75 4.72
C LEU A 343 -9.66 -2.83 4.46
N THR A 344 -10.19 -3.43 5.53
CA THR A 344 -11.12 -4.57 5.41
C THR A 344 -12.56 -4.25 5.83
N SER A 345 -12.77 -3.21 6.63
CA SER A 345 -14.10 -2.84 7.13
C SER A 345 -14.66 -1.63 6.41
N THR A 346 -15.78 -1.81 5.72
CA THR A 346 -16.67 -0.72 5.26
C THR A 346 -17.70 -0.36 6.31
N THR A 347 -17.78 -1.13 7.40
CA THR A 347 -18.76 -0.90 8.45
C THR A 347 -18.26 0.22 9.32
N CYS A 348 -18.99 1.31 9.25
CA CYS A 348 -19.00 2.34 10.26
C CYS A 348 -19.50 1.72 11.56
N THR A 349 -18.58 1.19 12.37
CA THR A 349 -18.89 0.79 13.73
C THR A 349 -19.26 2.06 14.49
N GLY A 350 -20.55 2.40 14.47
CA GLY A 350 -21.10 3.49 15.26
C GLY A 350 -20.67 3.31 16.72
N GLY A 351 -19.74 4.14 17.17
CA GLY A 351 -19.52 4.49 18.57
C GLY A 351 -19.33 3.38 19.61
N SER A 352 -18.82 2.18 19.31
CA SER A 352 -18.77 1.13 20.37
C SER A 352 -17.69 0.04 20.31
N GLN A 353 -16.55 0.20 19.60
CA GLN A 353 -15.47 -0.81 19.73
C GLN A 353 -14.02 -0.31 19.82
N CYS A 354 -13.78 1.00 19.81
CA CYS A 354 -12.49 1.53 20.30
C CYS A 354 -12.62 2.16 21.69
N THR A 355 -13.85 2.18 22.23
CA THR A 355 -14.18 2.77 23.53
C THR A 355 -13.69 1.84 24.63
N PRO A 356 -12.76 2.28 25.50
CA PRO A 356 -12.11 1.40 26.46
C PRO A 356 -13.03 1.00 27.62
N ASP A 357 -14.07 1.78 27.91
CA ASP A 357 -14.93 1.59 29.07
C ASP A 357 -16.37 2.03 28.73
N PRO A 358 -17.41 1.30 29.19
CA PRO A 358 -18.81 1.65 28.95
C PRO A 358 -19.25 2.95 29.66
N ASN A 359 -18.49 3.46 30.62
CA ASN A 359 -18.77 4.70 31.32
C ASN A 359 -18.47 5.92 30.43
N ALA A 360 -19.48 6.75 30.20
CA ALA A 360 -19.40 7.93 29.34
C ALA A 360 -18.29 8.92 29.73
N SER A 361 -17.95 9.02 31.02
CA SER A 361 -16.87 9.90 31.48
C SER A 361 -15.48 9.41 31.05
N CYS A 362 -15.25 8.09 31.11
CA CYS A 362 -14.03 7.46 30.63
C CYS A 362 -13.90 7.57 29.12
N GLU A 363 -15.02 7.44 28.41
CA GLU A 363 -15.06 7.64 26.97
C GLU A 363 -14.68 9.08 26.60
N GLN A 364 -15.17 10.09 27.32
CA GLN A 364 -14.78 11.49 27.06
C GLN A 364 -13.28 11.74 27.29
N LEU A 365 -12.71 11.20 28.38
CA LEU A 365 -11.27 11.28 28.63
C LEU A 365 -10.48 10.56 27.53
N PHE A 366 -10.97 9.40 27.08
CA PHE A 366 -10.35 8.65 25.99
C PHE A 366 -10.41 9.42 24.66
N GLN A 367 -11.54 10.03 24.31
CA GLN A 367 -11.68 10.86 23.12
C GLN A 367 -10.72 12.06 23.17
N ALA A 368 -10.63 12.73 24.32
CA ALA A 368 -9.66 13.81 24.53
C ALA A 368 -8.21 13.32 24.46
N CYS A 369 -7.93 12.10 24.93
CA CYS A 369 -6.63 11.45 24.80
C CYS A 369 -6.28 11.18 23.34
N VAL A 370 -7.15 10.53 22.57
CA VAL A 370 -6.86 10.20 21.17
C VAL A 370 -6.84 11.45 20.28
N ALA A 371 -7.43 12.56 20.69
CA ALA A 371 -7.22 13.85 20.03
C ALA A 371 -5.78 14.39 20.18
N SER A 372 -4.99 13.88 21.13
CA SER A 372 -3.60 14.28 21.35
C SER A 372 -2.70 13.90 20.16
N PRO A 373 -1.85 14.82 19.65
CA PRO A 373 -0.95 14.53 18.54
C PRO A 373 0.12 13.48 18.88
N ASN A 374 0.39 13.27 20.18
CA ASN A 374 1.40 12.33 20.65
C ASN A 374 0.81 11.01 21.16
N VAL A 375 -0.48 10.71 20.93
CA VAL A 375 -1.12 9.53 21.53
C VAL A 375 -0.49 8.20 21.09
N LEU A 376 0.09 8.14 19.89
CA LEU A 376 0.74 6.94 19.37
C LEU A 376 2.21 6.79 19.80
N THR A 377 2.87 7.88 20.19
CA THR A 377 4.30 7.90 20.50
C THR A 377 4.57 8.04 21.98
N ASN A 378 3.80 8.87 22.68
CA ASN A 378 3.93 9.15 24.09
C ASN A 378 2.60 9.62 24.71
N PRO A 379 1.61 8.71 24.84
CA PRO A 379 0.29 9.07 25.35
C PRO A 379 0.35 9.65 26.77
N TYR A 380 1.26 9.18 27.62
CA TYR A 380 1.35 9.61 29.02
C TYR A 380 1.98 11.00 29.25
N THR A 381 2.24 11.76 28.18
CA THR A 381 2.47 13.20 28.28
C THR A 381 1.18 14.01 28.43
N ASN A 382 0.02 13.36 28.25
CA ASN A 382 -1.29 13.97 28.37
C ASN A 382 -2.07 13.35 29.54
N ILE A 383 -2.55 14.20 30.46
CA ILE A 383 -3.28 13.74 31.66
C ILE A 383 -4.59 13.01 31.31
N ASN A 384 -5.27 13.41 30.23
CA ASN A 384 -6.48 12.73 29.76
C ASN A 384 -6.16 11.30 29.33
N CYS A 385 -4.99 11.06 28.72
CA CYS A 385 -4.55 9.71 28.37
C CYS A 385 -4.20 8.86 29.58
N VAL A 386 -3.59 9.46 30.60
CA VAL A 386 -3.28 8.76 31.85
C VAL A 386 -4.58 8.31 32.52
N LEU A 387 -5.55 9.22 32.66
CA LEU A 387 -6.85 8.92 33.29
C LEU A 387 -7.73 8.01 32.41
N ALA A 388 -7.64 8.10 31.08
CA ALA A 388 -8.32 7.16 30.18
C ALA A 388 -7.69 5.76 30.25
N ALA A 389 -6.38 5.65 30.46
CA ALA A 389 -5.72 4.36 30.63
C ALA A 389 -6.12 3.65 31.93
N THR A 390 -6.35 4.41 33.01
CA THR A 390 -6.81 3.84 34.30
C THR A 390 -8.29 3.42 34.27
N CYS A 391 -9.07 3.92 33.31
CA CYS A 391 -10.45 3.48 33.12
C CYS A 391 -10.55 2.02 32.66
N LYS A 392 -9.60 1.51 31.87
CA LYS A 392 -9.86 0.30 31.09
C LYS A 392 -9.79 -1.00 31.89
N GLU A 393 -10.85 -1.79 31.80
CA GLU A 393 -10.85 -3.19 32.22
C GLU A 393 -10.03 -4.01 31.21
N GLY A 394 -8.95 -4.66 31.68
CA GLY A 394 -7.96 -5.33 30.82
C GLY A 394 -6.59 -4.65 30.74
N GLY A 395 -6.39 -3.58 31.51
CA GLY A 395 -5.07 -2.99 31.73
C GLY A 395 -4.52 -2.26 30.52
N ILE A 396 -3.19 -2.14 30.45
CA ILE A 396 -2.57 -1.24 29.49
C ILE A 396 -2.59 -1.77 28.06
N ASN A 397 -2.54 -3.09 27.90
CA ASN A 397 -2.63 -3.70 26.56
C ASN A 397 -3.97 -3.35 25.93
N ALA A 398 -5.04 -3.48 26.70
CA ALA A 398 -6.36 -3.09 26.25
C ALA A 398 -6.40 -1.57 25.95
N PHE A 399 -5.79 -0.70 26.76
CA PHE A 399 -5.83 0.75 26.52
C PHE A 399 -5.17 1.08 25.18
N GLY A 400 -3.97 0.55 24.95
CA GLY A 400 -3.31 0.80 23.69
C GLY A 400 -3.98 0.08 22.52
N GLU A 401 -4.64 -1.08 22.69
CA GLU A 401 -5.52 -1.66 21.67
C GLU A 401 -6.67 -0.72 21.32
N ALA A 402 -7.27 -0.04 22.30
CA ALA A 402 -8.27 0.99 22.07
C ALA A 402 -7.69 2.19 21.33
N VAL A 403 -6.51 2.70 21.74
CA VAL A 403 -5.80 3.77 21.02
C VAL A 403 -5.50 3.35 19.59
N GLY A 404 -5.01 2.12 19.41
CA GLY A 404 -4.71 1.52 18.12
C GLY A 404 -5.95 1.42 17.25
N CYS A 405 -7.07 0.93 17.80
CA CYS A 405 -8.37 0.92 17.15
C CYS A 405 -8.81 2.35 16.76
N ALA A 406 -8.77 3.31 17.68
CA ALA A 406 -9.23 4.68 17.47
C ALA A 406 -8.36 5.46 16.47
N LYS A 407 -7.08 5.12 16.39
CA LYS A 407 -6.12 5.66 15.40
C LYS A 407 -5.94 4.74 14.20
N ASN A 408 -6.69 3.66 14.16
CA ASN A 408 -6.69 2.61 13.16
C ASN A 408 -5.27 2.19 12.73
N THR A 409 -4.47 1.87 13.75
CA THR A 409 -3.09 1.46 13.68
C THR A 409 -2.82 0.38 14.72
N GLN A 410 -1.73 -0.36 14.58
CA GLN A 410 -1.26 -1.20 15.67
C GLN A 410 -0.47 -0.33 16.65
N SER A 411 -0.94 -0.26 17.89
CA SER A 411 -0.12 0.28 18.96
C SER A 411 0.57 -0.87 19.68
N ASN A 412 1.82 -0.65 20.09
CA ASN A 412 2.48 -1.52 21.06
C ASN A 412 2.48 -0.78 22.40
N PRO A 413 1.52 -1.07 23.30
CA PRO A 413 1.32 -0.28 24.51
C PRO A 413 2.51 -0.40 25.46
N ARG A 414 3.26 -1.51 25.36
CA ARG A 414 4.50 -1.76 26.11
C ARG A 414 5.68 -0.92 25.61
N ALA A 415 5.60 -0.39 24.39
CA ALA A 415 6.62 0.49 23.82
C ALA A 415 6.38 1.96 24.17
N TYR A 416 5.25 2.31 24.81
CA TYR A 416 5.02 3.67 25.25
C TYR A 416 6.07 4.09 26.28
N PRO A 417 6.63 5.31 26.16
CA PRO A 417 7.50 5.87 27.18
C PRO A 417 6.80 5.88 28.54
N ARG A 418 7.59 5.72 29.60
CA ARG A 418 7.11 5.80 30.98
C ARG A 418 6.44 7.16 31.25
N LEU A 419 5.41 7.18 32.12
CA LEU A 419 4.74 8.40 32.58
C LEU A 419 5.76 9.50 32.93
N SER A 420 5.56 10.72 32.44
CA SER A 420 6.46 11.83 32.78
C SER A 420 6.25 12.31 34.22
N SER A 421 7.33 12.71 34.89
CA SER A 421 7.24 13.28 36.24
C SER A 421 6.41 14.56 36.28
N SER A 422 6.35 15.33 35.17
CA SER A 422 5.48 16.51 35.09
C SER A 422 4.00 16.18 35.17
N VAL A 423 3.55 15.15 34.45
CA VAL A 423 2.14 14.71 34.49
C VAL A 423 1.84 14.04 35.83
N PHE A 424 2.78 13.26 36.37
CA PHE A 424 2.63 12.71 37.71
C PHE A 424 2.50 13.80 38.79
N ASN A 425 3.35 14.84 38.76
CA ASN A 425 3.27 15.92 39.73
C ASN A 425 1.95 16.71 39.60
N ALA A 426 1.39 16.82 38.40
CA ALA A 426 0.06 17.38 38.20
C ALA A 426 -1.02 16.51 38.84
N LEU A 427 -0.93 15.18 38.72
CA LEU A 427 -1.84 14.23 39.37
C LEU A 427 -1.72 14.27 40.90
N ALA A 428 -0.49 14.35 41.40
CA ALA A 428 -0.15 14.33 42.82
C ALA A 428 -0.33 15.70 43.51
N PHE A 429 -0.69 16.76 42.76
CA PHE A 429 -0.67 18.14 43.26
C PHE A 429 0.64 18.56 43.94
N GLY A 430 1.76 17.92 43.56
CA GLY A 430 3.09 18.15 44.13
C GLY A 430 3.48 17.26 45.32
N ASP A 431 2.59 16.39 45.82
CA ASP A 431 2.78 15.64 47.08
C ASP A 431 3.78 14.46 46.98
N GLY A 432 4.45 14.25 45.85
CA GLY A 432 5.40 13.15 45.65
C GLY A 432 4.77 11.74 45.57
N PHE A 433 3.50 11.62 45.93
CA PHE A 433 2.64 10.44 45.80
C PHE A 433 1.24 10.86 45.32
N VAL A 434 0.48 9.91 44.78
CA VAL A 434 -0.94 10.08 44.49
C VAL A 434 -1.72 9.31 45.54
N ASN A 435 -2.66 9.97 46.23
CA ASN A 435 -3.66 9.31 47.07
C ASN A 435 -5.03 9.28 46.36
N GLN A 436 -6.03 8.65 46.99
CA GLN A 436 -7.38 8.56 46.43
C GLN A 436 -7.98 9.94 46.09
N GLN A 437 -7.80 10.93 46.97
CA GLN A 437 -8.37 12.27 46.77
C GLN A 437 -7.68 12.98 45.61
N ASN A 438 -6.35 12.91 45.52
CA ASN A 438 -5.60 13.46 44.39
C ASN A 438 -6.06 12.85 43.05
N TYR A 439 -6.30 11.53 43.01
CA TYR A 439 -6.80 10.85 41.81
C TYR A 439 -8.22 11.32 41.44
N ILE A 440 -9.13 11.40 42.42
CA ILE A 440 -10.50 11.92 42.22
C ILE A 440 -10.45 13.35 41.67
N ASP A 441 -9.71 14.23 42.34
CA ASP A 441 -9.62 15.64 41.96
C ASP A 441 -9.02 15.81 40.57
N SER A 442 -8.02 15.00 40.22
CA SER A 442 -7.45 14.96 38.88
C SER A 442 -8.44 14.47 37.83
N TYR A 443 -9.21 13.43 38.15
CA TYR A 443 -10.20 12.85 37.24
C TYR A 443 -11.32 13.84 36.91
N TYR A 444 -11.94 14.42 37.93
CA TYR A 444 -12.97 15.44 37.76
C TYR A 444 -12.39 16.75 37.20
N GLY A 445 -11.15 17.10 37.59
CA GLY A 445 -10.42 18.25 37.05
C GLY A 445 -10.21 18.14 35.54
N ALA A 446 -9.75 17.00 35.05
CA ALA A 446 -9.57 16.73 33.63
C ALA A 446 -10.91 16.81 32.87
N LEU A 447 -11.97 16.15 33.38
CA LEU A 447 -13.31 16.24 32.80
C LEU A 447 -13.83 17.68 32.72
N SER A 448 -13.60 18.50 33.75
CA SER A 448 -14.07 19.89 33.78
C SER A 448 -13.51 20.75 32.65
N THR A 449 -12.40 20.35 32.04
CA THR A 449 -11.80 21.05 30.88
C THR A 449 -12.44 20.66 29.54
N LEU A 450 -13.25 19.59 29.51
CA LEU A 450 -13.87 19.08 28.29
C LEU A 450 -15.21 19.78 28.02
N PRO A 451 -15.62 19.91 26.75
CA PRO A 451 -16.94 20.43 26.41
C PRO A 451 -18.03 19.43 26.83
N ASN A 452 -19.01 19.90 27.61
CA ASN A 452 -20.17 19.11 28.09
C ASN A 452 -19.76 17.83 28.86
N PRO A 453 -19.09 17.97 30.03
CA PRO A 453 -18.59 16.82 30.78
C PRO A 453 -19.72 15.90 31.27
N SER A 454 -19.51 14.61 31.10
CA SER A 454 -20.29 13.53 31.69
C SER A 454 -19.68 13.20 33.04
N TRP A 455 -20.40 13.50 34.12
CA TRP A 455 -19.92 13.32 35.47
C TRP A 455 -20.28 11.91 35.97
N PRO A 456 -19.31 11.05 36.29
CA PRO A 456 -19.60 9.76 36.90
C PRO A 456 -19.94 9.91 38.38
N ASP A 457 -20.51 8.86 38.97
CA ASP A 457 -20.61 8.73 40.42
C ASP A 457 -19.20 8.62 41.04
N VAL A 458 -18.99 9.21 42.21
CA VAL A 458 -17.67 9.19 42.87
C VAL A 458 -17.24 7.77 43.23
N ALA A 459 -18.18 6.87 43.54
CA ALA A 459 -17.88 5.46 43.83
C ALA A 459 -17.27 4.75 42.62
N TYR A 460 -17.65 5.14 41.40
CA TYR A 460 -17.04 4.62 40.18
C TYR A 460 -15.56 5.01 40.08
N VAL A 461 -15.24 6.29 40.35
CA VAL A 461 -13.86 6.80 40.31
C VAL A 461 -13.02 6.18 41.43
N ILE A 462 -13.59 6.02 42.63
CA ILE A 462 -12.98 5.28 43.74
C ILE A 462 -12.69 3.83 43.35
N GLY A 463 -13.60 3.18 42.62
CA GLY A 463 -13.38 1.83 42.09
C GLY A 463 -12.15 1.74 41.19
N LYS A 464 -11.94 2.71 40.29
CA LYS A 464 -10.73 2.78 39.45
C LYS A 464 -9.47 3.02 40.26
N TRP A 465 -9.52 3.90 41.27
CA TRP A 465 -8.40 4.09 42.21
C TRP A 465 -8.06 2.81 42.97
N THR A 466 -9.07 2.09 43.44
CA THR A 466 -8.90 0.84 44.18
C THR A 466 -8.16 -0.20 43.35
N THR A 467 -8.43 -0.28 42.04
CA THR A 467 -7.67 -1.14 41.11
C THR A 467 -6.18 -0.79 41.09
N ILE A 468 -5.84 0.49 40.99
CA ILE A 468 -4.45 0.98 40.99
C ILE A 468 -3.77 0.66 42.32
N GLN A 469 -4.42 0.98 43.43
CA GLN A 469 -3.91 0.73 44.78
C GLN A 469 -3.67 -0.76 45.03
N THR A 470 -4.60 -1.61 44.58
CA THR A 470 -4.51 -3.07 44.71
C THR A 470 -3.36 -3.62 43.89
N TRP A 471 -3.21 -3.18 42.64
CA TRP A 471 -2.13 -3.64 41.75
C TRP A 471 -0.74 -3.21 42.28
N THR A 472 -0.63 -1.97 42.77
CA THR A 472 0.64 -1.42 43.27
C THR A 472 1.03 -1.95 44.66
N ALA A 473 0.08 -2.50 45.42
CA ALA A 473 0.26 -3.11 46.74
C ALA A 473 1.01 -2.23 47.76
N PHE A 474 0.82 -0.90 47.70
CA PHE A 474 1.52 0.04 48.59
C PHE A 474 0.78 0.20 49.93
N PRO A 475 1.42 -0.07 51.09
CA PRO A 475 0.71 -0.21 52.38
C PRO A 475 -0.07 1.01 52.88
N SER A 476 0.40 2.23 52.60
CA SER A 476 -0.28 3.47 53.04
C SER A 476 -1.46 3.85 52.15
N GLY A 477 -1.59 3.23 50.98
CA GLY A 477 -2.50 3.69 49.93
C GLY A 477 -2.04 4.95 49.20
N GLU A 478 -0.87 5.49 49.52
CA GLU A 478 -0.23 6.59 48.82
C GLU A 478 0.73 6.01 47.78
N VAL A 479 0.42 6.14 46.49
CA VAL A 479 1.19 5.49 45.42
C VAL A 479 2.27 6.45 44.91
N PRO A 480 3.56 6.16 45.12
CA PRO A 480 4.65 7.02 44.63
C PRO A 480 4.80 6.92 43.10
N TYR A 481 5.53 7.87 42.51
CA TYR A 481 5.75 7.97 41.06
C TYR A 481 6.17 6.65 40.40
N GLY A 482 7.15 5.96 40.98
CA GLY A 482 7.67 4.71 40.44
C GLY A 482 6.56 3.68 40.21
N ASN A 483 5.79 3.40 41.26
CA ASN A 483 4.72 2.40 41.25
C ASN A 483 3.54 2.78 40.35
N PHE A 484 3.13 4.05 40.35
CA PHE A 484 2.04 4.51 39.47
C PHE A 484 2.44 4.44 37.99
N ALA A 485 3.70 4.80 37.69
CA ALA A 485 4.23 4.69 36.34
C ALA A 485 4.41 3.22 35.89
N ASP A 486 4.75 2.31 36.81
CA ASP A 486 4.79 0.86 36.54
C ASP A 486 3.40 0.30 36.26
N PHE A 487 2.37 0.73 37.01
CA PHE A 487 0.98 0.34 36.74
C PHE A 487 0.60 0.65 35.28
N LEU A 488 0.88 1.88 34.81
CA LEU A 488 0.61 2.28 33.43
C LEU A 488 1.49 1.57 32.38
N GLN A 489 2.50 0.79 32.78
CA GLN A 489 3.38 0.10 31.84
C GLN A 489 3.17 -1.42 31.84
N TYR A 490 2.68 -1.98 32.95
CA TYR A 490 2.69 -3.43 33.19
C TYR A 490 1.36 -4.03 33.68
N ALA A 491 0.34 -3.21 33.97
CA ALA A 491 -0.94 -3.69 34.48
C ALA A 491 -1.85 -4.37 33.45
#